data_AF-A0A6G1BH46-F1
#
_entry.id   AF-A0A6G1BH46-F1
#
_cell.length_a   1.000
_cell.length_b   1.000
_cell.length_c   1.000
_cell.angle_alpha   90.00
_cell.angle_beta   90.00
_cell.angle_gamma   90.00
#
_symmetry.space_group_name_H-M   'P 1'
#
loop_
_entity.id
_entity.type
_entity.pdbx_description
1 polymer ?
#
loop_
_entity_poly.entity_id
_entity_poly.type
_entity_poly.pdbx_seq_one_letter_code
_entity_poly.pdbx_strand_id
1 'polypeptide(L)'
;MLQGHSSVLQALLGTFFTWGLTAAGAALVFVFSSGQRRILDGSLGFAAGVMLAASYWSLLAPAVEMATSSGGFGAFAFFPVAIGFTLGAAFVYLADLLMPHLGAAEDAPTALALNFAPALMKKSDAEGPGLLFPESELSIRIGRAGLLSGK
;
A
#
# COMPACT_ATOMS: atom_id res chain seq x y z
N MET A 1 -15.36 2.78 28.58
CA MET A 1 -15.70 1.38 28.92
C MET A 1 -17.19 1.33 29.17
N LEU A 2 -17.93 0.48 28.46
CA LEU A 2 -19.37 0.34 28.70
C LEU A 2 -19.54 -0.37 30.06
N GLN A 3 -20.10 0.32 31.04
CA GLN A 3 -20.37 -0.25 32.36
C GLN A 3 -21.39 -1.38 32.23
N GLY A 4 -21.02 -2.60 32.64
CA GLY A 4 -21.93 -3.76 32.74
C GLY A 4 -21.76 -4.87 31.70
N HIS A 5 -20.85 -4.75 30.73
CA HIS A 5 -20.57 -5.82 29.75
C HIS A 5 -19.22 -6.51 29.98
N SER A 6 -19.16 -7.81 29.68
CA SER A 6 -17.92 -8.60 29.78
C SER A 6 -16.85 -8.02 28.84
N SER A 7 -15.61 -7.92 29.32
CA SER A 7 -14.47 -7.40 28.55
C SER A 7 -14.29 -8.13 27.21
N VAL A 8 -14.66 -9.42 27.16
CA VAL A 8 -14.65 -10.26 25.97
C VAL A 8 -15.64 -9.76 24.91
N LEU A 9 -16.86 -9.39 25.29
CA LEU A 9 -17.87 -8.89 24.35
C LEU A 9 -17.47 -7.52 23.78
N GLN A 10 -16.87 -6.65 24.60
CA GLN A 10 -16.36 -5.37 24.14
C GLN A 10 -15.18 -5.55 23.16
N ALA A 11 -14.28 -6.49 23.43
CA ALA A 11 -13.19 -6.82 22.52
C ALA A 11 -13.73 -7.38 21.19
N LEU A 12 -14.70 -8.30 21.24
CA LEU A 12 -15.30 -8.93 20.06
C LEU A 12 -16.01 -7.90 19.17
N LEU A 13 -16.78 -6.99 19.76
CA LEU A 13 -17.40 -5.88 19.03
C LEU A 13 -16.36 -4.93 18.46
N GLY A 14 -15.30 -4.62 19.20
CA GLY A 14 -14.18 -3.80 18.71
C GLY A 14 -13.47 -4.45 17.51
N THR A 15 -13.19 -5.76 17.57
CA THR A 15 -12.57 -6.48 16.46
C THR A 15 -13.49 -6.55 15.25
N PHE A 16 -14.77 -6.88 15.43
CA PHE A 16 -15.73 -6.90 14.30
C PHE A 16 -15.91 -5.52 13.67
N PHE A 17 -15.87 -4.46 14.47
CA PHE A 17 -15.95 -3.11 13.97
C PHE A 17 -14.73 -2.72 13.13
N THR A 18 -13.52 -3.01 13.61
CA THR A 18 -12.28 -2.73 12.84
C THR A 18 -12.21 -3.54 11.53
N TRP A 19 -12.61 -4.81 11.57
CA TRP A 19 -12.70 -5.65 10.37
C TRP A 19 -13.82 -5.20 9.44
N GLY A 20 -14.96 -4.76 9.98
CA GLY A 20 -16.08 -4.22 9.21
C GLY A 20 -15.71 -2.94 8.48
N LEU A 21 -14.99 -2.02 9.13
CA LEU A 21 -14.44 -0.83 8.47
C LEU A 21 -13.44 -1.19 7.36
N THR A 22 -12.59 -2.19 7.58
CA THR A 22 -11.65 -2.70 6.55
C THR A 22 -12.41 -3.28 5.35
N ALA A 23 -13.43 -4.10 5.60
CA ALA A 23 -14.28 -4.67 4.56
C ALA A 23 -15.08 -3.59 3.82
N ALA A 24 -15.60 -2.57 4.51
CA ALA A 24 -16.27 -1.43 3.90
C ALA A 24 -15.32 -0.60 3.03
N GLY A 25 -14.09 -0.39 3.50
CA GLY A 25 -12.99 0.23 2.75
C GLY A 25 -12.71 -0.51 1.44
N ALA A 26 -12.58 -1.83 1.49
CA ALA A 26 -12.37 -2.67 0.31
C ALA A 26 -13.60 -2.73 -0.61
N ALA A 27 -14.82 -2.71 -0.05
CA ALA A 27 -16.05 -2.74 -0.83
C ALA A 27 -16.24 -1.53 -1.74
N LEU A 28 -15.66 -0.37 -1.39
CA LEU A 28 -15.64 0.83 -2.25
C LEU A 28 -14.99 0.58 -3.61
N VAL A 29 -14.08 -0.40 -3.73
CA VAL A 29 -13.46 -0.79 -5.02
C VAL A 29 -14.49 -1.30 -6.03
N PHE A 30 -15.61 -1.89 -5.59
CA PHE A 30 -16.67 -2.34 -6.50
C PHE A 30 -17.52 -1.18 -7.04
N VAL A 31 -17.57 -0.06 -6.34
CA VAL A 31 -18.30 1.14 -6.76
C VAL A 31 -17.43 2.03 -7.66
N PHE A 32 -16.14 2.12 -7.37
CA PHE A 32 -15.17 2.88 -8.18
C PHE A 32 -14.51 1.98 -9.23
N SER A 33 -15.07 1.99 -10.45
CA SER A 33 -14.50 1.26 -11.60
C SER A 33 -13.07 1.71 -11.91
N SER A 34 -12.23 0.75 -12.30
CA SER A 34 -10.76 0.81 -12.55
C SER A 34 -10.22 1.93 -13.48
N GLY A 35 -11.07 2.81 -13.99
CA GLY A 35 -10.69 3.82 -14.98
C GLY A 35 -10.06 5.10 -14.44
N GLN A 36 -10.16 5.41 -13.14
CA GLN A 36 -9.76 6.71 -12.61
C GLN A 36 -8.54 6.64 -11.69
N ARG A 37 -7.34 6.48 -12.28
CA ARG A 37 -6.04 6.51 -11.56
C ARG A 37 -5.94 7.65 -10.54
N ARG A 38 -6.47 8.83 -10.87
CA ARG A 38 -6.51 10.01 -9.97
C ARG A 38 -7.26 9.76 -8.65
N ILE A 39 -8.33 8.96 -8.66
CA ILE A 39 -9.09 8.65 -7.43
C ILE A 39 -8.31 7.65 -6.58
N LEU A 40 -7.65 6.68 -7.21
CA LEU A 40 -6.77 5.72 -6.53
C LEU A 40 -5.56 6.43 -5.91
N ASP A 41 -4.90 7.32 -6.64
CA ASP A 41 -3.78 8.11 -6.12
C ASP A 41 -4.25 9.02 -4.97
N GLY A 42 -5.47 9.56 -5.06
CA GLY A 42 -6.11 10.32 -3.99
C GLY A 42 -6.42 9.50 -2.74
N SER A 43 -6.90 8.25 -2.88
CA SER A 43 -7.18 7.38 -1.74
C SER A 43 -5.90 6.87 -1.06
N LEU A 44 -4.86 6.56 -1.83
CA LEU A 44 -3.52 6.22 -1.31
C LEU A 44 -2.91 7.41 -0.54
N GLY A 45 -3.02 8.63 -1.09
CA GLY A 45 -2.60 9.85 -0.41
C GLY A 45 -3.40 10.14 0.86
N PHE A 46 -4.71 9.92 0.84
CA PHE A 46 -5.57 10.05 2.03
C PHE A 46 -5.18 9.05 3.13
N ALA A 47 -4.97 7.78 2.77
CA ALA A 47 -4.53 6.76 3.71
C ALA A 47 -3.17 7.10 4.34
N ALA A 48 -2.21 7.54 3.52
CA ALA A 48 -0.91 8.01 4.00
C ALA A 48 -1.06 9.22 4.96
N GLY A 49 -1.91 10.18 4.61
CA GLY A 49 -2.18 11.36 5.44
C GLY A 49 -2.79 11.02 6.81
N VAL A 50 -3.80 10.15 6.85
CA VAL A 50 -4.44 9.69 8.10
C VAL A 50 -3.41 8.99 9.01
N MET A 51 -2.55 8.15 8.42
CA MET A 51 -1.50 7.44 9.17
C MET A 51 -0.46 8.40 9.77
N LEU A 52 -0.03 9.41 9.02
CA LEU A 52 0.91 10.44 9.50
C LEU A 52 0.31 11.29 10.63
N ALA A 53 -0.94 11.72 10.47
CA ALA A 53 -1.64 12.50 11.49
C ALA A 53 -1.80 11.69 12.79
N ALA A 54 -2.31 10.46 12.70
CA ALA A 54 -2.43 9.58 13.86
C ALA A 54 -1.09 9.36 14.57
N SER A 55 -0.01 9.17 13.80
CA SER A 55 1.33 9.02 14.36
C SER A 55 1.80 10.26 15.14
N TYR A 56 1.54 11.47 14.62
CA TYR A 56 1.94 12.71 15.30
C TYR A 56 1.10 12.98 16.56
N TRP A 57 -0.23 13.00 16.44
CA TRP A 57 -1.11 13.37 17.55
C TRP A 57 -1.23 12.28 18.62
N SER A 58 -1.28 11.01 18.22
CA SER A 58 -1.49 9.92 19.17
C SER A 58 -0.20 9.38 19.77
N LEU A 59 0.95 9.54 19.09
CA LEU A 59 2.22 8.99 19.56
C LEU A 59 3.29 10.05 19.80
N LEU A 60 3.60 10.89 18.81
CA LEU A 60 4.75 11.80 18.89
C LEU A 60 4.54 12.91 19.93
N ALA A 61 3.38 13.58 19.91
CA ALA A 61 3.07 14.65 20.86
C ALA A 61 3.05 14.15 22.32
N PRO A 62 2.34 13.06 22.67
CA PRO A 62 2.44 12.46 24.01
C PRO A 62 3.85 12.00 24.37
N ALA A 63 4.62 11.47 23.41
CA ALA A 63 6.00 11.04 23.67
C ALA A 63 6.92 12.19 24.07
N VAL A 64 6.78 13.36 23.45
CA VAL A 64 7.56 14.56 23.80
C VAL A 64 7.17 15.08 25.19
N GLU A 65 5.89 15.04 25.54
CA GLU A 65 5.41 15.44 26.86
C GLU A 65 5.92 14.51 27.98
N MET A 66 5.89 13.19 27.74
CA MET A 66 6.48 12.20 28.66
C MET A 66 8.00 12.35 28.79
N ALA A 67 8.71 12.62 27.69
CA ALA A 67 10.15 12.88 27.70
C ALA A 67 10.52 14.16 28.47
N THR A 68 9.68 15.20 28.39
CA THR A 68 9.85 16.46 29.13
C THR A 68 9.65 16.25 30.64
N SER A 69 8.65 15.44 31.01
CA SER A 69 8.28 15.16 32.40
C SER A 69 9.27 14.24 33.14
N SER A 70 10.06 13.44 32.40
CA SER A 70 10.96 12.42 32.97
C SER A 70 12.33 12.94 33.44
N GLY A 71 12.55 14.26 33.45
CA GLY A 71 13.46 14.88 34.43
C GLY A 71 14.96 14.89 34.17
N GLY A 72 15.43 15.03 32.91
CA GLY A 72 16.88 15.21 32.64
C GLY A 72 17.25 16.19 31.53
N PHE A 73 16.36 16.46 30.58
CA PHE A 73 16.64 17.24 29.38
C PHE A 73 15.59 18.33 29.22
N GLY A 74 15.76 19.50 29.83
CA GLY A 74 14.80 20.62 29.75
C GLY A 74 14.40 20.98 28.31
N ALA A 75 15.17 21.83 27.63
CA ALA A 75 14.91 22.23 26.24
C ALA A 75 15.22 21.13 25.19
N PHE A 76 15.81 20.01 25.61
CA PHE A 76 16.24 18.91 24.72
C PHE A 76 15.33 17.67 24.81
N ALA A 77 14.12 17.78 25.35
CA ALA A 77 13.17 16.66 25.43
C ALA A 77 12.80 16.03 24.07
N PHE A 78 12.97 16.76 22.97
CA PHE A 78 12.79 16.22 21.62
C PHE A 78 13.88 15.21 21.22
N PHE A 79 15.05 15.24 21.86
CA PHE A 79 16.21 14.43 21.49
C PHE A 79 15.97 12.91 21.65
N PRO A 80 15.50 12.39 22.81
CA PRO A 80 15.20 10.96 22.95
C PRO A 80 14.07 10.51 22.02
N VAL A 81 13.05 11.35 21.79
CA VAL A 81 11.95 11.04 20.87
C VAL A 81 12.43 10.97 19.42
N ALA A 82 13.27 11.92 19.00
CA ALA A 82 13.87 11.92 17.66
C ALA A 82 14.76 10.70 17.43
N ILE A 83 15.61 10.33 18.40
CA ILE A 83 16.46 9.14 18.30
C ILE A 83 15.59 7.88 18.18
N GLY A 84 14.58 7.72 19.02
CA GLY A 84 13.66 6.58 18.98
C GLY A 84 12.92 6.50 17.64
N PHE A 85 12.41 7.62 17.15
CA PHE A 85 11.72 7.70 15.86
C PHE A 85 12.65 7.36 14.68
N THR A 86 13.85 7.95 14.64
CA THR A 86 14.84 7.66 13.59
C THR A 86 15.32 6.21 13.62
N LEU A 87 15.52 5.63 14.80
CA LEU A 87 15.90 4.22 14.94
C LEU A 87 14.76 3.30 14.47
N GLY A 88 13.50 3.62 14.79
CA GLY A 88 12.34 2.90 14.28
C GLY A 88 12.21 2.99 12.75
N ALA A 89 12.43 4.18 12.18
CA ALA A 89 12.44 4.36 10.73
C ALA A 89 13.58 3.58 10.05
N ALA A 90 14.78 3.60 10.64
CA ALA A 90 15.92 2.82 10.16
C ALA A 90 15.66 1.31 10.23
N PHE A 91 14.99 0.84 11.28
CA PHE A 91 14.56 -0.56 11.39
C PHE A 91 13.60 -0.96 10.26
N VAL A 92 12.57 -0.15 9.99
CA VAL A 92 11.63 -0.42 8.89
C VAL A 92 12.34 -0.39 7.54
N TYR A 93 13.25 0.56 7.33
CA TYR A 93 14.07 0.64 6.11
C TYR A 93 14.95 -0.61 5.93
N LEU A 94 15.60 -1.07 7.00
CA LEU A 94 16.42 -2.29 6.95
C LEU A 94 15.56 -3.53 6.69
N ALA A 95 14.36 -3.61 7.28
CA ALA A 95 13.42 -4.68 7.01
C ALA A 95 12.98 -4.68 5.54
N ASP A 96 12.72 -3.51 4.96
CA ASP A 96 12.39 -3.35 3.53
C ASP A 96 13.54 -3.79 2.62
N LEU A 97 14.78 -3.50 3.00
CA LEU A 97 15.97 -3.96 2.27
C LEU A 97 16.23 -5.47 2.40
N LEU A 98 15.81 -6.06 3.52
CA LEU A 98 15.99 -7.50 3.78
C LEU A 98 14.88 -8.35 3.13
N MET A 99 13.68 -7.80 2.93
CA MET A 99 12.57 -8.48 2.25
C MET A 99 12.94 -9.10 0.89
N PRO A 100 13.63 -8.41 -0.05
CA PRO A 100 14.02 -9.03 -1.31
C PRO A 100 15.06 -10.14 -1.16
N HIS A 101 15.94 -10.07 -0.16
CA HIS A 101 16.95 -11.09 0.10
C HIS A 101 16.37 -12.38 0.70
N LEU A 102 15.16 -12.32 1.27
CA LEU A 102 14.44 -13.47 1.83
C LEU A 102 13.51 -14.14 0.81
N GLY A 103 13.58 -13.76 -0.47
CA GLY A 103 12.81 -14.39 -1.56
C GLY A 103 11.34 -13.96 -1.61
N ALA A 104 10.92 -12.96 -0.84
CA ALA A 104 9.55 -12.44 -0.85
C ALA A 104 9.29 -11.42 -1.98
N ALA A 105 10.33 -10.98 -2.69
CA ALA A 105 10.26 -9.99 -3.75
C ALA A 105 10.42 -10.60 -5.16
N GLU A 106 10.05 -11.87 -5.37
CA GLU A 106 9.59 -12.28 -6.70
C GLU A 106 8.16 -11.76 -6.88
N ASP A 107 8.09 -10.45 -7.08
CA ASP A 107 7.06 -9.72 -7.79
C ASP A 107 5.65 -10.33 -7.68
N ALA A 108 4.95 -10.03 -6.58
CA ALA A 108 3.52 -10.32 -6.42
C ALA A 108 2.66 -10.08 -7.69
N PRO A 109 2.85 -9.02 -8.50
CA PRO A 109 2.12 -8.89 -9.77
C PRO A 109 2.54 -9.92 -10.84
N THR A 110 3.83 -10.26 -10.95
CA THR A 110 4.33 -11.25 -11.91
C THR A 110 4.07 -12.68 -11.46
N ALA A 111 4.18 -12.99 -10.16
CA ALA A 111 3.82 -14.28 -9.59
C ALA A 111 2.32 -14.57 -9.74
N LEU A 112 1.46 -13.55 -9.59
CA LEU A 112 0.04 -13.67 -9.86
C LEU A 112 -0.22 -13.83 -11.37
N ALA A 113 0.46 -13.05 -12.23
CA ALA A 113 0.36 -13.19 -13.69
C ALA A 113 0.86 -14.56 -14.19
N LEU A 114 1.92 -15.12 -13.60
CA LEU A 114 2.45 -16.45 -13.90
C LEU A 114 1.56 -17.58 -13.38
N ASN A 115 0.81 -17.38 -12.29
CA ASN A 115 -0.19 -18.36 -11.83
C ASN A 115 -1.46 -18.37 -12.71
N PHE A 116 -1.86 -17.22 -13.27
CA PHE A 116 -3.02 -17.14 -14.18
C PHE A 116 -2.68 -17.44 -15.66
N ALA A 117 -1.42 -17.29 -16.09
CA ALA A 117 -0.97 -17.64 -17.44
C ALA A 117 -1.22 -19.10 -17.86
N PRO A 118 -0.87 -20.14 -17.06
CA PRO A 118 -1.14 -21.53 -17.43
C PRO A 118 -2.63 -21.86 -17.40
N ALA A 119 -3.43 -21.17 -16.58
CA ALA A 119 -4.88 -21.33 -16.55
C ALA A 119 -5.56 -20.79 -17.83
N LEU A 120 -4.96 -19.79 -18.49
CA LEU A 120 -5.45 -19.21 -19.74
C LEU A 120 -4.95 -20.00 -20.97
N MET A 121 -3.73 -20.55 -20.93
CA MET A 121 -3.24 -21.46 -21.98
C MET A 121 -3.98 -22.81 -21.94
N LYS A 122 -4.21 -23.40 -20.76
CA LYS A 122 -4.92 -24.69 -20.63
C LYS A 122 -6.40 -24.63 -21.04
N LYS A 123 -6.99 -23.43 -21.13
CA LYS A 123 -8.36 -23.24 -21.63
C LYS A 123 -8.44 -23.03 -23.15
N SER A 124 -7.30 -22.76 -23.80
CA SER A 124 -7.25 -22.58 -25.27
C SER A 124 -6.84 -23.83 -26.03
N ASP A 125 -6.24 -24.84 -25.38
CA ASP A 125 -5.71 -26.05 -26.06
C ASP A 125 -6.66 -27.26 -26.06
N ALA A 126 -7.95 -27.07 -25.76
CA ALA A 126 -8.96 -28.16 -25.83
C ALA A 126 -9.66 -28.28 -27.20
N GLU A 127 -9.31 -27.45 -28.19
CA GLU A 127 -9.66 -27.67 -29.59
C GLU A 127 -8.40 -27.52 -30.46
N GLY A 128 -7.85 -28.64 -30.94
CA GLY A 128 -6.95 -28.61 -32.10
C GLY A 128 -7.73 -28.81 -33.40
N PRO A 129 -7.08 -28.80 -34.58
CA PRO A 129 -5.92 -28.03 -35.02
C PRO A 129 -6.24 -27.26 -36.32
N GLY A 130 -5.61 -26.11 -36.56
CA GLY A 130 -5.59 -25.56 -37.92
C GLY A 130 -5.49 -24.04 -38.04
N LEU A 131 -4.38 -23.64 -38.67
CA LEU A 131 -4.32 -22.61 -39.71
C LEU A 131 -4.51 -21.14 -39.33
N LEU A 132 -3.49 -20.38 -39.76
CA LEU A 132 -3.50 -18.99 -40.22
C LEU A 132 -3.09 -17.93 -39.19
N PHE A 133 -1.79 -17.61 -39.26
CA PHE A 133 -1.39 -16.21 -39.35
C PHE A 133 -2.26 -15.49 -40.40
N PRO A 134 -2.73 -14.28 -40.11
CA PRO A 134 -2.21 -13.18 -40.92
C PRO A 134 -1.80 -11.96 -40.08
N GLU A 135 -0.54 -11.59 -40.27
CA GLU A 135 -0.04 -10.22 -40.27
C GLU A 135 -0.85 -9.39 -41.27
N SER A 136 -1.75 -8.52 -40.80
CA SER A 136 -2.22 -7.31 -41.51
C SER A 136 -3.33 -6.64 -40.72
N GLU A 137 -3.33 -5.29 -40.73
CA GLU A 137 -4.24 -4.36 -40.04
C GLU A 137 -3.75 -4.03 -38.60
N LEU A 138 -3.36 -2.81 -38.23
CA LEU A 138 -3.88 -1.55 -38.73
C LEU A 138 -2.91 -0.39 -38.41
N SER A 139 -2.48 0.24 -39.48
CA SER A 139 -1.88 1.55 -39.56
C SER A 139 -2.71 2.64 -38.87
N ILE A 140 -2.17 3.29 -37.84
CA ILE A 140 -2.44 4.72 -37.59
C ILE A 140 -1.11 5.43 -37.31
N ARG A 141 -0.65 6.16 -38.33
CA ARG A 141 0.43 7.16 -38.24
C ARG A 141 -0.12 8.44 -37.61
N ILE A 142 0.37 8.81 -36.44
CA ILE A 142 0.39 10.22 -35.99
C ILE A 142 1.77 10.54 -35.41
N GLY A 143 2.62 11.11 -36.27
CA GLY A 143 3.38 12.33 -35.96
C GLY A 143 4.44 12.32 -34.86
N ARG A 144 5.54 11.58 -35.06
CA ARG A 144 6.86 11.96 -34.52
C ARG A 144 7.54 12.88 -35.54
N ALA A 145 7.49 14.19 -35.32
CA ALA A 145 8.35 15.17 -36.00
C ALA A 145 8.73 16.25 -35.00
N GLY A 146 10.03 16.33 -34.68
CA GLY A 146 10.56 17.37 -33.80
C GLY A 146 11.77 16.98 -32.95
N LEU A 147 12.71 16.19 -33.49
CA LEU A 147 14.07 16.14 -32.98
C LEU A 147 15.03 16.58 -34.09
N LEU A 148 15.84 17.61 -33.77
CA LEU A 148 17.13 18.01 -34.33
C LEU A 148 17.18 18.79 -35.66
N SER A 149 17.62 20.06 -35.55
CA SER A 149 18.70 20.69 -36.35
C SER A 149 18.92 22.11 -35.78
N GLY A 150 20.10 22.59 -35.36
CA GLY A 150 21.44 22.21 -35.77
C GLY A 150 22.02 23.17 -36.81
N LYS A 151 21.99 24.50 -36.57
CA LYS A 151 22.94 25.46 -37.14
C LYS A 151 23.00 26.74 -36.32
#